data_AF-A0AAD8P2G6-F1
#
_entry.id   AF-A0AAD8P2G6-F1
#
_cell.length_a   1.000
_cell.length_b   1.000
_cell.length_c   1.000
_cell.angle_alpha   90.00
_cell.angle_beta   90.00
_cell.angle_gamma   90.00
#
_symmetry.space_group_name_H-M   'P 1'
#
loop_
_entity.id
_entity.type
_entity.pdbx_description
1 polymer ?
#
loop_
_entity_poly.entity_id
_entity_poly.type
_entity_poly.pdbx_seq_one_letter_code
_entity_poly.pdbx_strand_id
1 'polypeptide(L)'
;MSDCLSLISVLVEELGVYIVSFDRPGYGESDPDPKRTVKSLALDIEELTDQLNLRPKFYVAGFSMGGQVIWLCLKYIPHRLARAALISPAVNYWWRNLPTKLTKEAYSQVLPHDK
;
A
#
# COMPACT_ATOMS: atom_id res chain seq x y z
N MET A 1 -13.23 -19.40 3.75
CA MET A 1 -12.72 -18.29 2.91
C MET A 1 -13.84 -17.60 2.15
N SER A 2 -14.75 -18.32 1.48
CA SER A 2 -15.94 -17.75 0.80
C SER A 2 -16.80 -16.86 1.71
N ASP A 3 -17.10 -17.30 2.93
CA ASP A 3 -17.96 -16.56 3.86
C ASP A 3 -17.32 -15.27 4.40
N CYS A 4 -15.99 -15.21 4.42
CA CYS A 4 -15.28 -14.03 4.89
C CYS A 4 -15.31 -12.92 3.82
N LEU A 5 -15.24 -13.30 2.54
CA LEU A 5 -15.37 -12.36 1.42
C LEU A 5 -16.81 -11.84 1.30
N SER A 6 -17.82 -12.67 1.53
CA SER A 6 -19.22 -12.22 1.50
C SER A 6 -19.55 -11.24 2.63
N LEU A 7 -19.04 -11.48 3.84
CA LEU A 7 -19.17 -10.55 4.97
C LEU A 7 -18.50 -9.20 4.69
N ILE A 8 -17.32 -9.21 4.05
CA ILE A 8 -16.63 -7.97 3.66
C ILE A 8 -17.45 -7.19 2.64
N SER A 9 -18.01 -7.86 1.62
CA SER A 9 -18.83 -7.18 0.62
C SER A 9 -20.07 -6.52 1.24
N VAL A 10 -20.79 -7.23 2.12
CA VAL A 10 -21.96 -6.67 2.82
C VAL A 10 -21.57 -5.45 3.66
N LEU A 11 -20.47 -5.53 4.41
CA LEU A 11 -20.01 -4.40 5.24
C LEU A 11 -19.58 -3.19 4.41
N VAL A 12 -18.92 -3.43 3.26
CA VAL A 12 -18.50 -2.38 2.33
C VAL A 12 -19.70 -1.66 1.74
N GLU A 13 -20.74 -2.40 1.36
CA GLU A 13 -22.01 -1.85 0.88
C GLU A 13 -22.73 -1.04 1.97
N GLU A 14 -22.89 -1.60 3.17
CA GLU A 14 -23.55 -0.92 4.30
C GLU A 14 -22.84 0.39 4.71
N LEU A 15 -21.51 0.40 4.68
CA LEU A 15 -20.71 1.58 5.00
C LEU A 15 -20.58 2.57 3.83
N GLY A 16 -21.10 2.23 2.65
CA GLY A 16 -20.98 3.04 1.43
C GLY A 16 -19.53 3.23 1.00
N VAL A 17 -18.67 2.24 1.27
CA VAL A 17 -17.25 2.29 0.92
C VAL A 17 -17.08 1.83 -0.53
N TYR A 18 -16.33 2.60 -1.31
CA TYR A 18 -15.93 2.20 -2.65
C TYR A 18 -14.46 1.76 -2.62
N ILE A 19 -14.20 0.49 -2.96
CA ILE A 19 -12.85 -0.09 -2.95
C ILE A 19 -12.39 -0.29 -4.39
N VAL A 20 -11.19 0.19 -4.67
CA VAL A 20 -10.50 -0.03 -5.96
C VAL A 20 -9.18 -0.72 -5.67
N SER A 21 -8.93 -1.81 -6.38
CA SER A 21 -7.63 -2.47 -6.46
C SER A 21 -7.22 -2.60 -7.92
N PHE A 22 -5.93 -2.50 -8.20
CA PHE A 22 -5.39 -2.61 -9.55
C PHE A 22 -4.08 -3.39 -9.50
N ASP A 23 -3.74 -4.03 -10.61
CA ASP A 23 -2.45 -4.67 -10.78
C ASP A 23 -1.38 -3.63 -11.12
N ARG A 24 -0.18 -3.78 -10.56
CA ARG A 24 0.92 -2.86 -10.86
C ARG A 24 1.55 -3.24 -12.21
N PRO A 25 2.23 -2.31 -12.91
CA PRO A 25 2.90 -2.63 -14.17
C PRO A 25 3.81 -3.86 -14.07
N GLY A 26 3.54 -4.86 -14.92
CA GLY A 26 4.22 -6.16 -14.96
C GLY A 26 3.73 -7.21 -13.97
N TYR A 27 2.53 -7.01 -13.40
CA TYR A 27 1.84 -7.98 -12.54
C TYR A 27 0.43 -8.21 -13.07
N GLY A 28 -0.11 -9.41 -12.82
CA GLY A 28 -1.50 -9.76 -13.14
C GLY A 28 -1.88 -9.41 -14.57
N GLU A 29 -2.93 -8.60 -14.72
CA GLU A 29 -3.46 -8.17 -16.02
C GLU A 29 -2.88 -6.83 -16.53
N SER A 30 -1.98 -6.20 -15.78
CA SER A 30 -1.36 -4.93 -16.19
C SER A 30 -0.14 -5.11 -17.08
N ASP A 31 -0.06 -4.31 -18.12
CA ASP A 31 1.07 -4.29 -19.04
C ASP A 31 2.39 -4.00 -18.30
N PRO A 32 3.52 -4.60 -18.74
CA PRO A 32 4.83 -4.23 -18.23
C PRO A 32 5.19 -2.80 -18.66
N ASP A 33 5.76 -2.03 -17.74
CA ASP A 33 6.36 -0.72 -18.05
C ASP A 33 7.89 -0.77 -17.87
N PRO A 34 8.67 -0.93 -18.98
CA PRO A 34 10.12 -0.92 -18.94
C PRO A 34 10.74 0.42 -18.52
N LYS A 35 9.97 1.51 -18.61
CA LYS A 35 10.41 2.88 -18.28
C LYS A 35 9.95 3.30 -16.88
N ARG A 36 9.33 2.39 -16.11
CA ARG A 36 8.80 2.71 -14.78
C ARG A 36 9.86 3.32 -13.90
N THR A 37 9.44 4.28 -13.10
CA THR A 37 10.28 4.90 -12.07
C THR A 37 9.68 4.63 -10.69
N VAL A 38 10.47 4.88 -9.64
CA VAL A 38 9.97 4.82 -8.27
C VAL A 38 8.81 5.81 -8.04
N LYS A 39 8.75 6.91 -8.82
CA LYS A 39 7.69 7.91 -8.74
C LYS A 39 6.45 7.51 -9.56
N SER A 40 6.61 6.85 -10.71
CA SER A 40 5.53 6.64 -11.67
C SER A 40 4.36 5.91 -11.04
N LEU A 41 4.61 4.83 -10.26
CA LEU A 41 3.52 4.08 -9.63
C LEU A 41 2.60 4.93 -8.72
N ALA A 42 3.15 5.94 -8.03
CA ALA A 42 2.33 6.84 -7.23
C ALA A 42 1.49 7.79 -8.11
N LEU A 43 2.02 8.20 -9.26
CA LEU A 43 1.30 9.01 -10.24
C LEU A 43 0.23 8.19 -10.98
N ASP A 44 0.50 6.91 -11.27
CA ASP A 44 -0.48 6.01 -11.87
C ASP A 44 -1.71 5.85 -10.95
N ILE A 45 -1.50 5.80 -9.62
CA ILE A 45 -2.58 5.79 -8.64
C ILE A 45 -3.36 7.10 -8.67
N GLU A 46 -2.68 8.23 -8.70
CA GLU A 46 -3.32 9.55 -8.80
C GLU A 46 -4.17 9.66 -10.07
N GLU A 47 -3.59 9.33 -11.23
CA GLU A 47 -4.27 9.32 -12.51
C GLU A 47 -5.46 8.36 -12.51
N LEU A 48 -5.30 7.14 -11.99
CA LEU A 48 -6.40 6.18 -11.87
C LEU A 48 -7.56 6.76 -11.05
N THR A 49 -7.26 7.43 -9.94
CA THR A 49 -8.31 8.07 -9.13
C THR A 49 -9.02 9.21 -9.86
N ASP A 50 -8.30 9.95 -10.70
CA ASP A 50 -8.87 11.01 -11.54
C ASP A 50 -9.77 10.42 -12.64
N GLN A 51 -9.33 9.36 -13.32
CA GLN A 51 -10.12 8.68 -14.36
C GLN A 51 -11.39 8.04 -13.80
N LEU A 52 -11.33 7.54 -12.56
CA LEU A 52 -12.50 7.02 -11.84
C LEU A 52 -13.37 8.12 -11.21
N ASN A 53 -13.02 9.40 -11.38
CA ASN A 53 -13.71 10.56 -10.81
C ASN A 53 -13.91 10.44 -9.28
N LEU A 54 -12.90 9.92 -8.58
CA LEU A 54 -12.93 9.83 -7.13
C LEU A 54 -12.82 11.21 -6.49
N ARG A 55 -13.08 11.27 -5.18
CA ARG A 55 -12.95 12.51 -4.42
C ARG A 55 -11.50 13.03 -4.50
N PRO A 56 -11.30 14.36 -4.36
CA PRO A 56 -9.96 14.97 -4.44
C PRO A 56 -8.94 14.36 -3.47
N LYS A 57 -9.42 13.87 -2.32
CA LYS A 57 -8.61 13.09 -1.38
C LYS A 57 -9.22 11.72 -1.14
N PHE A 58 -8.37 10.69 -1.10
CA PHE A 58 -8.77 9.31 -0.92
C PHE A 58 -7.91 8.57 0.13
N TYR A 59 -8.36 7.40 0.53
CA TYR A 59 -7.67 6.53 1.47
C TYR A 59 -6.84 5.50 0.71
N VAL A 60 -5.64 5.19 1.19
CA VAL A 60 -4.80 4.14 0.63
C VAL A 60 -4.44 3.10 1.70
N ALA A 61 -4.47 1.83 1.34
CA ALA A 61 -4.12 0.73 2.22
C ALA A 61 -3.19 -0.24 1.49
N GLY A 62 -2.10 -0.65 2.15
CA GLY A 62 -1.12 -1.57 1.58
C GLY A 62 -0.79 -2.71 2.52
N PHE A 63 -0.91 -3.94 2.04
CA PHE A 63 -0.54 -5.16 2.76
C PHE A 63 0.83 -5.67 2.34
N SER A 64 1.69 -6.07 3.28
CA SER A 64 3.01 -6.66 2.98
C SER A 64 3.85 -5.74 2.08
N MET A 65 4.24 -6.20 0.88
CA MET A 65 4.95 -5.38 -0.12
C MET A 65 4.14 -4.16 -0.59
N GLY A 66 2.81 -4.19 -0.46
CA GLY A 66 1.95 -3.03 -0.69
C GLY A 66 2.33 -1.83 0.17
N GLY A 67 2.96 -2.05 1.34
CA GLY A 67 3.48 -0.97 2.17
C GLY A 67 4.51 -0.09 1.44
N GLN A 68 5.33 -0.67 0.55
CA GLN A 68 6.27 0.09 -0.28
C GLN A 68 5.53 1.07 -1.18
N VAL A 69 4.41 0.66 -1.78
CA VAL A 69 3.56 1.50 -2.63
C VAL A 69 2.99 2.67 -1.84
N ILE A 70 2.49 2.40 -0.63
CA ILE A 70 1.94 3.44 0.25
C ILE A 70 2.99 4.50 0.61
N TRP A 71 4.24 4.09 0.87
CA TRP A 71 5.34 5.03 1.09
C TRP A 71 5.60 5.94 -0.12
N LEU A 72 5.45 5.43 -1.34
CA LEU A 72 5.56 6.24 -2.56
C LEU A 72 4.42 7.24 -2.68
N CYS A 73 3.18 6.83 -2.38
CA CYS A 73 2.04 7.74 -2.38
C CYS A 73 2.24 8.88 -1.36
N LEU A 74 2.65 8.55 -0.13
CA LEU A 74 2.95 9.54 0.91
C LEU A 74 4.07 10.51 0.49
N LYS A 75 5.04 10.03 -0.29
CA LYS A 75 6.17 10.86 -0.75
C LYS A 75 5.81 11.76 -1.92
N TYR A 76 5.08 11.24 -2.91
CA TYR A 76 4.93 11.89 -4.21
C TYR A 76 3.55 12.52 -4.45
N ILE A 77 2.49 11.99 -3.84
CA ILE A 77 1.12 12.52 -3.95
C ILE A 77 0.45 12.77 -2.59
N PRO A 78 1.15 13.28 -1.56
CA PRO A 78 0.57 13.45 -0.22
C PRO A 78 -0.67 14.35 -0.21
N HIS A 79 -0.76 15.28 -1.16
CA HIS A 79 -1.87 16.21 -1.32
C HIS A 79 -3.19 15.51 -1.72
N ARG A 80 -3.11 14.30 -2.31
CA ARG A 80 -4.25 13.46 -2.69
C ARG A 80 -4.69 12.49 -1.60
N LEU A 81 -3.94 12.38 -0.50
CA LEU A 81 -4.24 11.39 0.54
C LEU A 81 -5.05 12.01 1.68
N ALA A 82 -6.18 11.38 2.00
CA ALA A 82 -6.92 11.65 3.23
C ALA A 82 -6.26 10.91 4.41
N ARG A 83 -5.93 9.62 4.22
CA ARG A 83 -5.18 8.78 5.17
C ARG A 83 -4.46 7.64 4.45
N ALA A 84 -3.49 7.04 5.15
CA ALA A 84 -2.77 5.86 4.70
C ALA A 84 -2.76 4.78 5.79
N ALA A 85 -2.93 3.52 5.40
CA ALA A 85 -2.83 2.35 6.28
C ALA A 85 -1.76 1.37 5.77
N LEU A 86 -0.88 0.95 6.68
CA LEU A 86 0.17 -0.05 6.44
C LEU A 86 -0.16 -1.31 7.23
N ILE A 87 -0.44 -2.41 6.54
CA ILE A 87 -0.91 -3.65 7.17
C ILE A 87 0.19 -4.70 7.02
N SER A 88 0.82 -5.09 8.14
CA SER A 88 1.98 -6.00 8.15
C SER A 88 3.01 -5.66 7.05
N PRO A 89 3.46 -4.39 6.94
CA PRO A 89 4.26 -3.95 5.80
C PRO A 89 5.63 -4.62 5.77
N ALA A 90 6.14 -4.86 4.57
CA ALA A 90 7.55 -5.20 4.38
C ALA A 90 8.41 -3.98 4.83
N VAL A 91 9.17 -4.15 5.90
CA VAL A 91 9.99 -3.10 6.50
C VAL A 91 11.47 -3.37 6.29
N ASN A 92 12.24 -2.31 6.01
CA ASN A 92 13.69 -2.34 6.03
C ASN A 92 14.17 -1.76 7.36
N TYR A 93 14.69 -2.62 8.24
CA TYR A 93 15.18 -2.25 9.56
C TYR A 93 16.40 -1.32 9.53
N TRP A 94 17.02 -1.07 8.38
CA TRP A 94 18.22 -0.23 8.25
C TRP A 94 17.97 1.10 7.55
N TRP A 95 16.72 1.60 7.53
CA TRP A 95 16.46 2.96 7.05
C TRP A 95 17.23 4.01 7.86
N ARG A 96 17.89 4.94 7.16
CA ARG A 96 18.82 5.94 7.74
C ARG A 96 18.24 6.76 8.89
N ASN A 97 16.93 6.95 8.94
CA ASN A 97 16.27 7.80 9.93
C ASN A 97 15.63 7.01 11.09
N LEU A 98 15.84 5.69 11.15
CA LEU A 98 15.35 4.89 12.27
C LEU A 98 16.41 4.82 13.40
N PRO A 99 16.01 4.98 14.67
CA PRO A 99 16.94 4.85 15.80
C PRO A 99 17.58 3.46 15.84
N THR A 100 18.91 3.39 15.91
CA THR A 100 19.67 2.13 15.85
C THR A 100 19.26 1.12 16.94
N LYS A 101 18.83 1.60 18.11
CA LYS A 101 18.34 0.72 19.18
C LYS A 101 17.03 0.05 18.78
N LEU A 102 16.07 0.83 18.29
CA LEU A 102 14.76 0.35 17.84
C LEU A 102 14.91 -0.66 16.70
N THR A 103 15.81 -0.39 15.74
CA THR A 103 16.00 -1.27 14.59
C THR A 103 16.60 -2.61 14.98
N LYS A 104 17.59 -2.62 15.89
CA LYS A 104 18.17 -3.85 16.44
C LYS A 104 17.15 -4.67 17.23
N GLU A 105 16.38 -4.03 18.11
CA GLU A 105 15.33 -4.68 18.89
C GLU A 105 14.28 -5.32 17.97
N ALA A 106 13.75 -4.57 17.01
CA ALA A 106 12.73 -5.08 16.09
C ALA A 106 13.27 -6.21 15.20
N TYR A 107 14.50 -6.09 14.69
CA TYR A 107 15.13 -7.15 13.87
C TYR A 107 15.36 -8.44 14.67
N SER A 108 15.75 -8.34 15.94
CA SER A 108 15.97 -9.51 16.80
C SER A 108 14.72 -10.36 17.03
N GLN A 109 13.52 -9.76 16.93
CA GLN A 109 12.25 -10.46 17.08
C GLN A 109 11.84 -11.24 15.81
N VAL A 110 12.46 -10.95 14.67
CA VAL A 110 12.20 -11.63 13.39
C VAL A 110 13.10 -12.85 13.19
N LEU A 111 14.26 -12.89 13.85
CA LEU A 111 15.14 -14.04 13.80
C LEU A 111 14.44 -15.25 14.45
N PRO A 112 14.53 -16.45 13.84
CA PRO A 112 14.14 -17.67 14.54
C PRO A 112 14.88 -17.69 15.88
N HIS A 113 14.15 -17.84 16.98
CA HIS A 113 14.79 -18.34 18.19
C HIS A 113 15.18 -19.78 17.87
N ASP A 114 16.45 -19.98 17.48
CA ASP A 114 17.06 -21.29 17.49
C ASP A 114 16.81 -21.86 18.91
N LYS A 115 15.95 -22.89 18.98
CA LYS A 115 15.68 -23.64 20.19
C LYS A 115 16.67 -24.79 20.31
#